data_AF-A0A3M1AMM6-F1
#
_entry.id   AF-A0A3M1AMM6-F1
#
_cell.length_a   1.000
_cell.length_b   1.000
_cell.length_c   1.000
_cell.angle_alpha   90.00
_cell.angle_beta   90.00
_cell.angle_gamma   90.00
#
_symmetry.space_group_name_H-M   'P 1'
#
loop_
_entity.id
_entity.type
_entity.pdbx_description
1 polymer ?
#
loop_
_entity_poly.entity_id
_entity_poly.type
_entity_poly.pdbx_seq_one_letter_code
_entity_poly.pdbx_strand_id
1 'polypeptide(L)'
;WLVSEYIHPEEDFTAERRAAYSAHKALSRIEMSSILFFLGILAAVAALESVVAAYHADGQPIGLLMLLAEELNHAIPNVDIVVLIIGVLSAIIDNVPMVAAIMGMYPMDQFPVDSKLWQFVAYSAGTGGSMLIIGSAAGVAAMGMERIDFIWYLRKISWLALLGFLAGALTFLVWYPLVHG
;
A
#
# COMPACT_ATOMS: atom_id res chain seq x y z
N TRP A 1 -7.20 21.30 -9.80
CA TRP A 1 -7.14 22.68 -9.27
C TRP A 1 -6.86 23.66 -10.40
N LEU A 2 -5.65 23.70 -10.96
CA LEU A 2 -5.32 24.52 -12.15
C LEU A 2 -6.29 24.36 -13.35
N VAL A 3 -6.67 23.13 -13.68
CA VAL A 3 -7.61 22.86 -14.79
C VAL A 3 -9.04 23.35 -14.49
N SER A 4 -9.51 23.28 -13.25
CA SER A 4 -10.86 23.78 -12.92
C SER A 4 -10.92 25.31 -12.92
N GLU A 5 -9.83 25.95 -12.51
CA GLU A 5 -9.68 27.41 -12.47
C GLU A 5 -9.54 28.01 -13.89
N TYR A 6 -8.93 27.27 -14.82
CA TYR A 6 -8.85 27.65 -16.22
C TYR A 6 -10.20 27.49 -16.96
N ILE A 7 -10.97 26.45 -16.66
CA ILE A 7 -12.26 26.18 -17.36
C ILE A 7 -13.40 27.05 -16.81
N HIS A 8 -13.38 27.41 -15.52
CA HIS A 8 -14.39 28.29 -14.91
C HIS A 8 -13.71 29.37 -14.06
N PRO A 9 -13.44 30.56 -14.62
CA PRO A 9 -12.92 31.68 -13.85
C PRO A 9 -13.92 32.04 -12.74
N GLU A 10 -13.45 32.26 -11.52
CA GLU A 10 -14.32 32.48 -10.35
C GLU A 10 -15.21 33.74 -10.44
N GLU A 11 -15.02 34.59 -11.45
CA GLU A 11 -15.73 35.85 -11.65
C GLU A 11 -17.21 35.67 -12.04
N ASP A 12 -17.60 34.50 -12.59
CA ASP A 12 -18.98 34.22 -13.05
C ASP A 12 -19.88 33.52 -12.02
N PHE A 13 -19.42 33.31 -10.78
CA PHE A 13 -20.21 32.65 -9.74
C PHE A 13 -21.07 33.64 -8.95
N THR A 14 -22.40 33.51 -9.05
CA THR A 14 -23.36 34.06 -8.06
C THR A 14 -22.92 33.69 -6.63
N ALA A 15 -23.16 34.56 -5.64
CA ALA A 15 -22.72 34.37 -4.24
C ALA A 15 -23.04 32.97 -3.66
N GLU A 16 -24.19 32.39 -4.02
CA GLU A 16 -24.59 31.03 -3.63
C GLU A 16 -23.71 29.92 -4.24
N ARG A 17 -23.34 30.04 -5.53
CA ARG A 17 -22.40 29.11 -6.19
C ARG A 17 -20.98 29.25 -5.66
N ARG A 18 -20.54 30.48 -5.35
CA ARG A 18 -19.22 30.73 -4.77
C ARG A 18 -19.06 30.06 -3.40
N ALA A 19 -20.10 30.09 -2.57
CA ALA A 19 -20.14 29.33 -1.33
C ALA A 19 -20.11 27.80 -1.56
N ALA A 20 -20.79 27.32 -2.60
CA ALA A 20 -20.84 25.89 -2.95
C ALA A 20 -19.51 25.30 -3.42
N TYR A 21 -18.69 26.07 -4.14
CA TYR A 21 -17.37 25.66 -4.67
C TYR A 21 -16.17 26.25 -3.93
N SER A 22 -16.40 26.97 -2.82
CA SER A 22 -15.32 27.55 -2.03
C SER A 22 -14.34 26.49 -1.52
N ALA A 23 -13.05 26.83 -1.51
CA ALA A 23 -12.01 26.00 -0.91
C ALA A 23 -12.38 25.59 0.52
N HIS A 24 -13.00 26.49 1.30
CA HIS A 24 -13.47 26.19 2.66
C HIS A 24 -14.50 25.05 2.72
N LYS A 25 -15.46 25.03 1.79
CA LYS A 25 -16.47 23.95 1.71
C LYS A 25 -15.91 22.66 1.12
N ALA A 26 -14.87 22.74 0.29
CA ALA A 26 -14.12 21.57 -0.15
C ALA A 26 -13.28 20.97 0.99
N LEU A 27 -12.57 21.82 1.75
CA LEU A 27 -11.78 21.46 2.93
C LEU A 27 -12.65 20.87 4.05
N SER A 28 -13.87 21.37 4.24
CA SER A 28 -14.79 20.82 5.26
C SER A 28 -15.31 19.42 4.96
N ARG A 29 -15.12 18.92 3.73
CA ARG A 29 -15.42 17.54 3.34
C ARG A 29 -14.21 16.60 3.47
N ILE A 30 -13.06 17.11 3.87
CA ILE A 30 -11.86 16.30 4.08
C ILE A 30 -11.98 15.58 5.43
N GLU A 31 -11.84 14.26 5.40
CA GLU A 31 -11.79 13.40 6.57
C GLU A 31 -10.43 13.56 7.28
N MET A 32 -10.30 14.59 8.12
CA MET A 32 -9.05 14.90 8.84
C MET A 32 -8.53 13.71 9.67
N SER A 33 -9.44 12.91 10.24
CA SER A 33 -9.09 11.72 11.02
C SER A 33 -8.36 10.67 10.18
N SER A 34 -8.79 10.41 8.94
CA SER A 34 -8.13 9.47 8.03
C SER A 34 -6.74 9.99 7.62
N ILE A 35 -6.61 11.28 7.34
CA ILE A 35 -5.30 11.88 7.01
C ILE A 35 -4.32 11.74 8.17
N LEU A 36 -4.74 12.07 9.38
CA LEU A 36 -3.89 11.94 10.57
C LEU A 36 -3.52 10.48 10.86
N PHE A 37 -4.41 9.54 10.58
CA PHE A 37 -4.13 8.10 10.69
C PHE A 37 -3.03 7.65 9.70
N PHE A 38 -3.17 7.98 8.41
CA PHE A 38 -2.13 7.67 7.41
C PHE A 38 -0.82 8.37 7.69
N LEU A 39 -0.87 9.65 8.10
CA LEU A 39 0.33 10.39 8.52
C LEU A 39 1.02 9.68 9.69
N GLY A 40 0.27 9.18 10.67
CA GLY A 40 0.80 8.41 11.79
C GLY A 40 1.49 7.12 11.37
N ILE A 41 0.86 6.35 10.46
CA ILE A 41 1.46 5.13 9.89
C ILE A 41 2.74 5.47 9.13
N LEU A 42 2.68 6.42 8.18
CA LEU A 42 3.84 6.80 7.37
C LEU A 42 4.98 7.34 8.25
N ALA A 43 4.68 8.09 9.31
CA ALA A 43 5.69 8.57 10.25
C ALA A 43 6.31 7.43 11.07
N ALA A 44 5.51 6.47 11.55
CA ALA A 44 6.01 5.31 12.27
C ALA A 44 6.90 4.42 11.40
N VAL A 45 6.49 4.19 10.14
CA VAL A 45 7.28 3.42 9.18
C VAL A 45 8.54 4.16 8.76
N ALA A 46 8.46 5.46 8.49
CA ALA A 46 9.63 6.28 8.20
C ALA A 46 10.61 6.33 9.39
N ALA A 47 10.11 6.37 10.62
CA ALA A 47 10.95 6.28 11.81
C ALA A 47 11.66 4.92 11.90
N LEU A 48 10.97 3.83 11.60
CA LEU A 48 11.56 2.49 11.57
C LEU A 48 12.62 2.36 10.46
N GLU A 49 12.35 2.88 9.27
CA GLU A 49 13.28 2.88 8.15
C GLU A 49 14.47 3.82 8.35
N SER A 50 14.29 4.91 9.11
CA SER A 50 15.39 5.84 9.44
C SER A 50 16.47 5.23 10.33
N VAL A 51 16.18 4.08 10.97
CA VAL A 51 17.17 3.34 11.74
C VAL A 51 18.16 2.72 10.76
N VAL A 52 19.34 3.33 10.68
CA VAL A 52 20.45 2.79 9.90
C VAL A 52 20.91 1.48 10.53
N ALA A 53 20.64 0.37 9.84
CA ALA A 53 20.92 -0.98 10.33
C ALA A 53 22.20 -1.55 9.71
N ALA A 54 22.53 -1.15 8.48
CA ALA A 54 23.72 -1.59 7.77
C ALA A 54 24.19 -0.51 6.77
N TYR A 55 25.28 -0.80 6.06
CA TYR A 55 25.78 0.01 4.96
C TYR A 55 25.99 -0.89 3.75
N HIS A 56 25.58 -0.43 2.58
CA HIS A 56 25.92 -1.08 1.31
C HIS A 56 27.44 -1.01 1.09
N ALA A 57 27.95 -1.86 0.19
CA ALA A 57 29.37 -1.88 -0.16
C ALA A 57 29.89 -0.55 -0.75
N ASP A 58 29.00 0.29 -1.27
CA ASP A 58 29.29 1.63 -1.79
C ASP A 58 29.26 2.74 -0.71
N GLY A 59 28.97 2.38 0.55
CA GLY A 59 28.93 3.28 1.70
C GLY A 59 27.58 3.95 1.94
N GLN A 60 26.52 3.62 1.18
CA GLN A 60 25.18 4.15 1.43
C GLN A 60 24.54 3.50 2.66
N PRO A 61 23.85 4.27 3.54
CA PRO A 61 23.16 3.71 4.69
C PRO A 61 21.93 2.90 4.26
N ILE A 62 21.73 1.74 4.89
CA ILE A 62 20.57 0.87 4.70
C ILE A 62 19.66 1.00 5.91
N GLY A 63 18.40 1.37 5.66
CA GLY A 63 17.36 1.37 6.68
C GLY A 63 16.99 -0.05 7.13
N LEU A 64 16.38 -0.16 8.30
CA LEU A 64 16.04 -1.47 8.87
C LEU A 64 15.06 -2.27 7.99
N LEU A 65 14.06 -1.64 7.38
CA LEU A 65 13.09 -2.36 6.56
C LEU A 65 13.71 -2.80 5.23
N MET A 66 14.53 -1.94 4.62
CA MET A 66 15.27 -2.31 3.41
C MET A 66 16.22 -3.49 3.67
N LEU A 67 16.98 -3.46 4.77
CA LEU A 67 17.87 -4.56 5.14
C LEU A 67 17.11 -5.89 5.27
N LEU A 68 15.99 -5.89 5.98
CA LEU A 68 15.17 -7.10 6.15
C LEU A 68 14.60 -7.60 4.81
N ALA A 69 14.25 -6.68 3.90
CA ALA A 69 13.74 -7.01 2.59
C ALA A 69 14.83 -7.63 1.68
N GLU A 70 16.06 -7.10 1.73
CA GLU A 70 17.21 -7.66 1.01
C GLU A 70 17.61 -9.03 1.55
N GLU A 71 17.68 -9.20 2.86
CA GLU A 71 17.95 -10.48 3.51
C GLU A 71 16.90 -11.53 3.12
N LEU A 72 15.62 -11.12 3.06
CA LEU A 72 14.54 -11.99 2.59
C LEU A 72 14.75 -12.42 1.13
N ASN A 73 15.13 -11.50 0.25
CA ASN A 73 15.39 -11.78 -1.16
C ASN A 73 16.65 -12.62 -1.38
N HIS A 74 17.68 -12.48 -0.54
CA HIS A 74 18.85 -13.34 -0.55
C HIS A 74 18.53 -14.76 -0.05
N ALA A 75 17.69 -14.89 0.97
CA ALA A 75 17.29 -16.18 1.52
C ALA A 75 16.33 -16.95 0.60
N ILE A 76 15.51 -16.26 -0.19
CA ILE A 76 14.46 -16.87 -1.02
C ILE A 76 14.75 -16.65 -2.50
N PRO A 77 15.11 -17.71 -3.25
CA PRO A 77 15.51 -17.57 -4.65
C PRO A 77 14.36 -17.29 -5.61
N ASN A 78 13.10 -17.36 -5.16
CA ASN A 78 11.93 -17.15 -5.99
C ASN A 78 11.26 -15.80 -5.68
N VAL A 79 11.32 -14.88 -6.65
CA VAL A 79 10.74 -13.54 -6.58
C VAL A 79 9.23 -13.56 -6.31
N ASP A 80 8.48 -14.51 -6.88
CA ASP A 80 7.04 -14.63 -6.62
C ASP A 80 6.78 -14.90 -5.13
N ILE A 81 7.62 -15.72 -4.49
CA ILE A 81 7.50 -16.02 -3.06
C ILE A 81 7.85 -14.79 -2.22
N VAL A 82 8.89 -14.04 -2.60
CA VAL A 82 9.26 -12.78 -1.92
C VAL A 82 8.09 -11.78 -1.98
N VAL A 83 7.48 -11.60 -3.16
CA VAL A 83 6.32 -10.71 -3.36
C VAL A 83 5.13 -11.14 -2.51
N LEU A 84 4.86 -12.45 -2.41
CA LEU A 84 3.81 -12.98 -1.55
C LEU A 84 4.05 -12.69 -0.07
N ILE A 85 5.28 -12.89 0.41
CA ILE A 85 5.65 -12.64 1.81
C ILE A 85 5.52 -11.15 2.11
N ILE A 86 6.00 -10.28 1.23
CA ILE A 86 5.86 -8.83 1.41
C ILE A 86 4.38 -8.41 1.37
N GLY A 87 3.55 -9.04 0.53
CA GLY A 87 2.10 -8.86 0.55
C GLY A 87 1.46 -9.24 1.89
N VAL A 88 1.92 -10.31 2.53
CA VAL A 88 1.47 -10.67 3.89
C VAL A 88 1.93 -9.64 4.92
N LEU A 89 3.19 -9.21 4.85
CA LEU A 89 3.75 -8.20 5.75
C LEU A 89 3.06 -6.83 5.62
N SER A 90 2.49 -6.53 4.44
CA SER A 90 1.75 -5.28 4.20
C SER A 90 0.49 -5.14 5.08
N ALA A 91 -0.04 -6.24 5.60
CA ALA A 91 -1.14 -6.23 6.58
C ALA A 91 -0.79 -5.54 7.91
N ILE A 92 0.49 -5.39 8.22
CA ILE A 92 0.97 -4.80 9.49
C ILE A 92 1.54 -3.40 9.27
N ILE A 93 2.35 -3.21 8.23
CA ILE A 93 3.16 -1.99 8.05
C ILE A 93 2.37 -0.94 7.26
N ASP A 94 1.95 -1.30 6.05
CA ASP A 94 1.12 -0.58 5.07
C ASP A 94 1.56 -1.01 3.67
N ASN A 95 0.72 -0.81 2.67
CA ASN A 95 1.02 -1.18 1.30
C ASN A 95 2.05 -0.23 0.65
N VAL A 96 2.04 1.07 0.98
CA VAL A 96 2.93 2.05 0.33
C VAL A 96 4.42 1.79 0.61
N PRO A 97 4.85 1.63 1.89
CA PRO A 97 6.25 1.35 2.19
C PRO A 97 6.70 -0.02 1.66
N MET A 98 5.80 -1.01 1.65
CA MET A 98 6.11 -2.34 1.13
C MET A 98 6.33 -2.34 -0.38
N VAL A 99 5.52 -1.60 -1.15
CA VAL A 99 5.78 -1.41 -2.58
C VAL A 99 7.07 -0.63 -2.82
N ALA A 100 7.36 0.39 -2.00
CA ALA A 100 8.62 1.13 -2.10
C ALA A 100 9.85 0.25 -1.85
N ALA A 101 9.79 -0.66 -0.87
CA ALA A 101 10.86 -1.63 -0.61
C ALA A 101 11.09 -2.54 -1.83
N ILE A 102 10.02 -3.10 -2.41
CA ILE A 102 10.11 -3.92 -3.63
C ILE A 102 10.73 -3.13 -4.79
N MET A 103 10.36 -1.87 -4.97
CA MET A 103 10.95 -1.00 -6.00
C MET A 103 12.44 -0.74 -5.76
N GLY A 104 12.89 -0.72 -4.50
CA GLY A 104 14.32 -0.64 -4.17
C GLY A 104 15.08 -1.94 -4.46
N MET A 105 14.44 -3.09 -4.30
CA MET A 105 15.05 -4.41 -4.51
C MET A 105 15.12 -4.83 -5.98
N TYR A 106 14.15 -4.41 -6.79
CA TYR A 106 14.00 -4.85 -8.18
C TYR A 106 13.96 -3.63 -9.13
N PRO A 107 15.09 -3.29 -9.79
CA PRO A 107 15.16 -2.12 -10.63
C PRO A 107 14.44 -2.30 -11.98
N MET A 108 13.94 -1.19 -12.52
CA MET A 108 13.10 -1.16 -13.73
C MET A 108 13.84 -1.51 -15.03
N ASP A 109 15.18 -1.47 -15.01
CA ASP A 109 16.03 -1.89 -16.13
C ASP A 109 16.03 -3.41 -16.30
N GLN A 110 15.91 -4.15 -15.19
CA GLN A 110 15.78 -5.61 -15.16
C GLN A 110 14.31 -6.06 -15.25
N PHE A 111 13.40 -5.29 -14.65
CA PHE A 111 11.96 -5.58 -14.64
C PHE A 111 11.17 -4.44 -15.31
N PRO A 112 10.87 -4.55 -16.62
CA PRO A 112 10.10 -3.54 -17.35
C PRO A 112 8.74 -3.25 -16.69
N VAL A 113 8.18 -2.07 -16.94
CA VAL A 113 6.93 -1.56 -16.32
C VAL A 113 5.77 -2.56 -16.39
N ASP A 114 5.60 -3.25 -17.52
CA ASP A 114 4.50 -4.20 -17.73
C ASP A 114 4.86 -5.65 -17.35
N SER A 115 6.00 -5.87 -16.67
CA SER A 115 6.44 -7.21 -16.29
C SER A 115 5.49 -7.88 -15.29
N LYS A 116 5.52 -9.22 -15.28
CA LYS A 116 4.83 -10.07 -14.30
C LYS A 116 5.01 -9.56 -12.87
N LEU A 117 6.21 -9.10 -12.53
CA LEU A 117 6.56 -8.62 -11.19
C LEU A 117 5.59 -7.52 -10.74
N TRP A 118 5.46 -6.44 -11.51
CA TRP A 118 4.66 -5.28 -11.09
C TRP A 118 3.18 -5.58 -11.00
N GLN A 119 2.67 -6.42 -11.91
CA GLN A 119 1.30 -6.90 -11.85
C GLN A 119 1.05 -7.73 -10.59
N PHE A 120 2.00 -8.60 -10.24
CA PHE A 120 1.86 -9.47 -9.06
C PHE A 120 2.08 -8.72 -7.74
N VAL A 121 2.94 -7.70 -7.75
CA VAL A 121 3.13 -6.76 -6.63
C VAL A 121 1.85 -5.95 -6.40
N ALA A 122 1.23 -5.42 -7.46
CA ALA A 122 -0.03 -4.69 -7.36
C ALA A 122 -1.13 -5.56 -6.74
N TYR A 123 -1.22 -6.83 -7.14
CA TYR A 123 -2.12 -7.80 -6.51
C TYR A 123 -1.76 -8.03 -5.04
N SER A 124 -0.50 -8.38 -4.77
CA SER A 124 -0.07 -8.87 -3.46
C SER A 124 -0.07 -7.77 -2.41
N ALA A 125 0.50 -6.61 -2.70
CA ALA A 125 0.43 -5.46 -1.81
C ALA A 125 -1.01 -4.92 -1.73
N GLY A 126 -1.74 -4.85 -2.84
CA GLY A 126 -3.10 -4.30 -2.86
C GLY A 126 -4.10 -5.10 -2.03
N THR A 127 -4.02 -6.44 -2.06
CA THR A 127 -4.95 -7.33 -1.33
C THR A 127 -4.42 -7.82 0.00
N GLY A 128 -3.09 -7.85 0.16
CA GLY A 128 -2.42 -8.36 1.36
C GLY A 128 -2.79 -7.60 2.63
N GLY A 129 -2.92 -6.28 2.52
CA GLY A 129 -3.32 -5.38 3.61
C GLY A 129 -4.60 -5.80 4.35
N SER A 130 -5.55 -6.45 3.67
CA SER A 130 -6.84 -6.84 4.25
C SER A 130 -6.81 -8.12 5.11
N MET A 131 -5.66 -8.81 5.21
CA MET A 131 -5.51 -9.95 6.11
C MET A 131 -5.71 -9.56 7.58
N LEU A 132 -5.35 -8.33 7.95
CA LEU A 132 -5.71 -7.73 9.23
C LEU A 132 -6.71 -6.58 8.98
N ILE A 133 -7.68 -6.42 9.87
CA ILE A 133 -8.68 -5.35 9.75
C ILE A 133 -8.04 -3.95 9.79
N ILE A 134 -6.88 -3.81 10.42
CA ILE A 134 -6.14 -2.54 10.51
C ILE A 134 -5.19 -2.31 9.33
N GLY A 135 -4.92 -3.33 8.52
CA GLY A 135 -3.93 -3.25 7.44
C GLY A 135 -4.45 -2.58 6.17
N SER A 136 -5.68 -2.06 6.18
CA SER A 136 -6.24 -1.29 5.07
C SER A 136 -7.23 -0.23 5.54
N ALA A 137 -7.32 0.87 4.79
CA ALA A 137 -8.27 1.96 5.04
C ALA A 137 -9.72 1.47 5.13
N ALA A 138 -10.10 0.58 4.20
CA ALA A 138 -11.42 -0.03 4.17
C ALA A 138 -11.69 -0.88 5.42
N GLY A 139 -10.68 -1.62 5.89
CA GLY A 139 -10.78 -2.40 7.12
C GLY A 139 -10.96 -1.52 8.36
N VAL A 140 -10.19 -0.44 8.50
CA VAL A 140 -10.33 0.52 9.61
C VAL A 140 -11.69 1.21 9.59
N ALA A 141 -12.18 1.58 8.40
CA ALA A 141 -13.53 2.13 8.24
C ALA A 141 -14.62 1.11 8.66
N ALA A 142 -14.52 -0.14 8.20
CA ALA A 142 -15.43 -1.21 8.58
C ALA A 142 -15.39 -1.50 10.09
N MET A 143 -14.20 -1.46 10.70
CA MET A 143 -14.01 -1.59 12.14
C MET A 143 -14.80 -0.53 12.91
N GLY A 144 -14.75 0.73 12.46
CA GLY A 144 -15.47 1.85 13.08
C GLY A 144 -16.98 1.80 12.85
N MET A 145 -17.43 1.50 11.64
CA MET A 145 -18.85 1.49 11.27
C MET A 145 -19.60 0.33 11.91
N GLU A 146 -19.06 -0.88 11.82
CA GLU A 146 -19.69 -2.12 12.29
C GLU A 146 -19.24 -2.51 13.70
N ARG A 147 -18.39 -1.69 14.33
CA ARG A 147 -17.80 -1.94 15.67
C ARG A 147 -17.14 -3.32 15.77
N ILE A 148 -16.43 -3.72 14.71
CA ILE A 148 -15.76 -5.01 14.65
C ILE A 148 -14.57 -4.98 15.61
N ASP A 149 -14.48 -5.96 16.50
CA ASP A 149 -13.32 -6.11 17.38
C ASP A 149 -12.11 -6.68 16.61
N PHE A 150 -10.92 -6.14 16.87
CA PHE A 150 -9.68 -6.55 16.21
C PHE A 150 -9.37 -8.03 16.45
N ILE A 151 -9.48 -8.49 17.70
CA ILE A 151 -9.18 -9.89 18.08
C ILE A 151 -10.21 -10.84 17.49
N TRP A 152 -11.48 -10.42 17.43
CA TRP A 152 -12.52 -11.17 16.75
C TRP A 152 -12.20 -11.35 15.26
N TYR A 153 -11.84 -10.28 14.55
CA TYR A 153 -11.50 -10.34 13.13
C TYR A 153 -10.28 -11.23 12.91
N LEU A 154 -9.24 -11.05 13.72
CA LEU A 154 -8.03 -11.85 13.69
C LEU A 154 -8.32 -13.35 13.80
N ARG A 155 -9.22 -13.73 14.72
CA ARG A 155 -9.55 -15.13 14.96
C ARG A 155 -10.52 -15.72 13.93
N LYS A 156 -11.45 -14.91 13.40
CA LYS A 156 -12.57 -15.41 12.58
C LYS A 156 -12.41 -15.16 11.10
N ILE A 157 -11.78 -14.07 10.70
CA ILE A 157 -11.75 -13.59 9.32
C ILE A 157 -10.33 -13.61 8.74
N SER A 158 -9.29 -13.32 9.52
CA SER A 158 -7.93 -13.24 8.96
C SER A 158 -7.47 -14.49 8.23
N TRP A 159 -7.84 -15.69 8.70
CA TRP A 159 -7.51 -16.93 8.00
C TRP A 159 -8.31 -17.11 6.69
N LEU A 160 -9.55 -16.62 6.62
CA LEU A 160 -10.35 -16.60 5.39
C LEU A 160 -9.76 -15.60 4.39
N ALA A 161 -9.36 -14.42 4.87
CA ALA A 161 -8.69 -13.41 4.05
C ALA A 161 -7.35 -13.95 3.50
N LEU A 162 -6.57 -14.64 4.34
CA LEU A 162 -5.34 -15.32 3.92
C LEU A 162 -5.62 -16.39 2.86
N LEU A 163 -6.66 -17.22 3.03
CA LEU A 163 -7.03 -18.20 2.01
C LEU A 163 -7.44 -17.54 0.69
N GLY A 164 -8.21 -16.44 0.74
CA GLY A 164 -8.58 -15.67 -0.45
C GLY A 164 -7.36 -15.06 -1.15
N PHE A 165 -6.42 -14.52 -0.38
CA PHE A 165 -5.14 -14.03 -0.85
C PHE A 165 -4.31 -15.13 -1.53
N LEU A 166 -4.18 -16.29 -0.89
CA LEU A 166 -3.43 -17.41 -1.48
C LEU A 166 -4.13 -17.97 -2.73
N ALA A 167 -5.47 -18.04 -2.74
CA ALA A 167 -6.24 -18.50 -3.88
C ALA A 167 -6.10 -17.55 -5.08
N GLY A 168 -6.19 -16.24 -4.87
CA GLY A 168 -5.99 -15.25 -5.93
C GLY A 168 -4.54 -15.23 -6.44
N ALA A 169 -3.56 -15.37 -5.54
CA ALA A 169 -2.16 -15.50 -5.93
C ALA A 169 -1.90 -16.74 -6.80
N LEU A 170 -2.41 -17.90 -6.37
CA LEU A 170 -2.29 -19.13 -7.14
C LEU A 170 -2.97 -19.00 -8.50
N THR A 171 -4.16 -18.39 -8.53
CA THR A 171 -4.87 -18.13 -9.78
C THR A 171 -4.05 -17.24 -10.71
N PHE A 172 -3.45 -16.16 -10.19
CA PHE A 172 -2.58 -15.29 -10.97
C PHE A 172 -1.37 -16.05 -11.53
N LEU A 173 -0.67 -16.84 -10.70
CA LEU A 173 0.52 -17.58 -11.10
C LEU A 173 0.24 -18.66 -12.15
N VAL A 174 -0.95 -19.28 -12.11
CA VAL A 174 -1.39 -20.26 -13.11
C VAL A 174 -1.89 -19.57 -14.39
N TRP A 175 -2.65 -18.48 -14.25
CA TRP A 175 -3.27 -17.78 -15.37
C TRP A 175 -2.27 -16.99 -16.21
N TYR A 176 -1.30 -16.33 -15.58
CA TYR A 176 -0.32 -15.49 -16.25
C TYR A 176 0.42 -16.20 -17.41
N PRO A 177 1.02 -17.41 -17.23
CA PRO A 177 1.69 -18.11 -18.31
C PRO A 177 0.73 -18.67 -19.38
N LEU A 178 -0.57 -18.83 -19.08
CA LEU A 178 -1.54 -19.27 -20.08
C LEU A 178 -1.92 -18.16 -21.07
N VAL A 179 -1.86 -16.90 -20.63
CA VAL A 179 -2.22 -15.73 -21.45
C VAL A 179 -1.00 -15.09 -22.13
N HIS A 180 0.18 -15.20 -21.52
CA HIS A 180 1.42 -14.58 -22.00
C HIS A 180 2.48 -15.59 -22.46
N GLY A 181 2.09 -16.87 -22.59
CA GLY A 181 2.93 -17.97 -23.07
C GLY A 181 2.83 -18.22 -24.56
#